data_AF-A0A316DGU5-F1
#
_entry.id   AF-A0A316DGU5-F1
#
_cell.length_a   1.000
_cell.length_b   1.000
_cell.length_c   1.000
_cell.angle_alpha   90.00
_cell.angle_beta   90.00
_cell.angle_gamma   90.00
#
_symmetry.space_group_name_H-M   'P 1'
#
loop_
_entity.id
_entity.type
_entity.pdbx_description
1 polymer ?
#
loop_
_entity_poly.entity_id
_entity_poly.type
_entity_poly.pdbx_seq_one_letter_code
_entity_poly.pdbx_strand_id
1 'polypeptide(L)'
;MIGVAILFIVLGILIKYGKMYWLIAGYNTMPKEEKENYNIEGIANVFRNAMFGMALIIIAGFFIAKLTENPNIQYYAFGISMIIGIPYLLIQSNSKKHKKNQDKMD
;
A
#
# COMPACT_ATOMS: atom_id res chain seq x y z
N MET A 1 6.89 -12.31 12.82
CA MET A 1 6.68 -11.39 11.67
C MET A 1 5.28 -11.48 11.06
N ILE A 2 4.54 -12.56 11.29
CA ILE A 2 3.17 -12.74 10.77
C ILE A 2 2.18 -11.62 11.15
N GLY A 3 2.30 -11.03 12.34
CA GLY A 3 1.46 -9.91 12.77
C GLY A 3 1.54 -8.68 11.86
N VAL A 4 2.70 -8.43 11.24
CA VAL A 4 2.87 -7.33 10.27
C VAL A 4 2.09 -7.61 8.98
N ALA A 5 2.09 -8.86 8.52
CA ALA A 5 1.29 -9.24 7.35
C ALA A 5 -0.21 -9.07 7.62
N ILE A 6 -0.68 -9.49 8.81
CA ILE A 6 -2.08 -9.29 9.23
C ILE A 6 -2.40 -7.79 9.26
N LEU A 7 -1.53 -6.97 9.83
CA LEU A 7 -1.70 -5.51 9.86
C LEU A 7 -1.84 -4.93 8.44
N PHE A 8 -0.99 -5.32 7.49
CA PHE A 8 -1.09 -4.85 6.10
C PHE A 8 -2.39 -5.29 5.42
N ILE A 9 -2.85 -6.52 5.64
CA ILE A 9 -4.15 -6.98 5.11
C ILE A 9 -5.27 -6.12 5.69
N VAL A 10 -5.29 -5.92 7.00
CA VAL A 10 -6.31 -5.11 7.69
C VAL A 10 -6.28 -3.67 7.17
N LEU A 11 -5.12 -3.02 7.13
CA LEU A 11 -5.00 -1.65 6.61
C LEU A 11 -5.45 -1.54 5.14
N GLY A 12 -5.06 -2.48 4.29
CA GLY A 12 -5.48 -2.49 2.88
C GLY A 12 -7.00 -2.60 2.72
N ILE A 13 -7.66 -3.43 3.53
CA ILE A 13 -9.13 -3.57 3.57
C ILE A 13 -9.77 -2.27 4.07
N LEU A 14 -9.28 -1.74 5.18
CA LEU A 14 -9.83 -0.54 5.82
C LEU A 14 -9.69 0.71 4.94
N ILE A 15 -8.57 0.88 4.24
CA ILE A 15 -8.36 2.00 3.32
C ILE A 15 -9.31 1.88 2.13
N LYS A 16 -9.41 0.70 1.49
CA LYS A 16 -10.22 0.57 0.26
C LYS A 16 -11.72 0.50 0.55
N TYR A 17 -12.14 -0.39 1.44
CA TYR A 17 -13.55 -0.70 1.68
C TYR A 17 -14.11 0.07 2.87
N GLY A 18 -13.30 0.27 3.92
CA GLY A 18 -13.67 1.12 5.06
C GLY A 18 -13.56 2.62 4.77
N LYS A 19 -13.10 3.01 3.57
CA LYS A 19 -12.90 4.40 3.13
C LYS A 19 -12.08 5.26 4.11
N MET A 20 -11.15 4.63 4.84
CA MET A 20 -10.28 5.33 5.80
C MET A 20 -9.13 6.04 5.09
N TYR A 21 -9.48 6.98 4.20
CA TYR A 21 -8.54 7.74 3.39
C TYR A 21 -7.67 8.71 4.19
N TRP A 22 -8.04 9.01 5.43
CA TRP A 22 -7.21 9.79 6.35
C TRP A 22 -5.89 9.09 6.70
N LEU A 23 -5.79 7.78 6.45
CA LEU A 23 -4.54 7.00 6.56
C LEU A 23 -3.56 7.26 5.39
N ILE A 24 -4.03 7.86 4.29
CA ILE A 24 -3.19 8.20 3.14
C ILE A 24 -2.54 9.56 3.42
N ALA A 25 -1.26 9.51 3.79
CA ALA A 25 -0.45 10.71 3.93
C ALA A 25 -0.42 11.51 2.61
N GLY A 26 -0.37 12.84 2.71
CA GLY A 26 -0.57 13.73 1.57
C GLY A 26 -2.05 13.99 1.28
N TYR A 27 -2.88 12.95 1.15
CA TYR A 27 -4.33 13.17 1.01
C TYR A 27 -4.93 13.74 2.30
N ASN A 28 -4.58 13.21 3.49
CA ASN A 28 -5.14 13.72 4.75
C ASN A 28 -4.90 15.22 4.96
N THR A 29 -3.69 15.69 4.66
CA THR A 29 -3.23 17.08 4.81
C THR A 29 -3.67 18.02 3.69
N MET A 30 -4.21 17.48 2.59
CA MET A 30 -4.64 18.26 1.43
C MET A 30 -5.90 19.09 1.75
N PRO A 31 -5.98 20.36 1.31
CA PRO A 31 -7.20 21.16 1.40
C PRO A 31 -8.39 20.47 0.71
N LYS A 32 -9.62 20.75 1.19
CA LYS A 32 -10.83 20.11 0.67
C LYS A 32 -11.01 20.33 -0.84
N GLU A 33 -10.79 21.55 -1.31
CA GLU A 33 -10.89 21.92 -2.73
C GLU A 33 -9.92 21.13 -3.61
N GLU A 34 -8.70 20.90 -3.12
CA GLU A 34 -7.71 20.15 -3.89
C GLU A 34 -8.03 18.64 -3.91
N LYS A 35 -8.59 18.09 -2.82
CA LYS A 35 -9.01 16.66 -2.75
C LYS A 35 -9.99 16.28 -3.85
N GLU A 36 -10.89 17.19 -4.24
CA GLU A 36 -11.89 16.95 -5.28
C GLU A 36 -11.27 16.61 -6.63
N ASN A 37 -10.07 17.15 -6.88
CA ASN A 37 -9.31 16.94 -8.12
C ASN A 37 -8.63 15.57 -8.19
N TYR A 38 -8.69 14.74 -7.15
CA TYR A 38 -8.07 13.41 -7.12
C TYR A 38 -9.08 12.28 -7.15
N ASN A 39 -8.73 11.19 -7.85
CA ASN A 39 -9.41 9.91 -7.80
C ASN A 39 -8.92 9.12 -6.58
N ILE A 40 -9.49 9.45 -5.40
CA ILE A 40 -9.14 8.80 -4.14
C ILE A 40 -9.40 7.29 -4.15
N GLU A 41 -10.41 6.81 -4.88
CA GLU A 41 -10.68 5.37 -4.98
C GLU A 41 -9.59 4.62 -5.75
N GLY A 42 -9.02 5.27 -6.77
CA GLY A 42 -7.85 4.78 -7.51
C GLY A 42 -6.62 4.70 -6.60
N ILE A 43 -6.36 5.73 -5.81
CA ILE A 43 -5.27 5.75 -4.84
C ILE A 43 -5.48 4.66 -3.77
N ALA A 44 -6.70 4.52 -3.24
CA ALA A 44 -7.03 3.48 -2.27
C ALA A 44 -6.83 2.05 -2.82
N ASN A 45 -7.06 1.84 -4.12
CA ASN A 45 -6.75 0.57 -4.79
C ASN A 45 -5.24 0.29 -4.83
N VAL A 46 -4.43 1.31 -5.10
CA VAL A 46 -2.95 1.19 -5.05
C VAL A 46 -2.51 0.78 -3.65
N PHE A 47 -3.03 1.44 -2.62
CA PHE A 47 -2.74 1.11 -1.21
C PHE A 47 -3.09 -0.33 -0.87
N ARG A 48 -4.31 -0.77 -1.19
CA ARG A 48 -4.75 -2.16 -0.98
C ARG A 48 -3.82 -3.15 -1.68
N ASN A 49 -3.57 -2.95 -2.97
CA ASN A 49 -2.79 -3.91 -3.77
C ASN A 49 -1.35 -4.02 -3.26
N ALA A 50 -0.71 -2.90 -2.93
CA ALA A 50 0.65 -2.90 -2.41
C ALA A 50 0.72 -3.56 -1.02
N MET A 51 -0.21 -3.22 -0.12
CA MET A 51 -0.26 -3.81 1.22
C MET A 51 -0.53 -5.32 1.16
N PHE A 52 -1.40 -5.77 0.28
CA PHE A 52 -1.64 -7.20 0.06
C PHE A 52 -0.41 -7.89 -0.53
N GLY A 53 0.25 -7.29 -1.51
CA GLY A 53 1.50 -7.80 -2.07
C GLY A 53 2.60 -7.95 -1.01
N MET A 54 2.79 -6.92 -0.18
CA MET A 54 3.75 -6.98 0.94
C MET A 54 3.38 -8.07 1.95
N ALA A 55 2.10 -8.19 2.32
CA ALA A 55 1.63 -9.23 3.23
C ALA A 55 1.88 -10.64 2.65
N LEU A 56 1.63 -10.86 1.36
CA LEU A 56 1.89 -12.13 0.68
C LEU A 56 3.37 -12.51 0.73
N ILE A 57 4.27 -11.56 0.46
CA ILE A 57 5.73 -11.79 0.54
C ILE A 57 6.13 -12.18 1.98
N ILE A 58 5.62 -11.48 2.98
CA ILE A 58 5.93 -11.76 4.39
C ILE A 58 5.38 -13.13 4.82
N ILE A 59 4.16 -13.48 4.39
CA ILE A 59 3.54 -14.79 4.68
C ILE A 59 4.34 -15.91 4.02
N ALA A 60 4.71 -15.76 2.75
CA ALA A 60 5.55 -16.73 2.05
C ALA A 60 6.90 -16.90 2.77
N GLY A 61 7.56 -15.79 3.13
CA GLY A 61 8.80 -15.81 3.90
C GLY A 61 8.66 -16.53 5.25
N PHE A 62 7.55 -16.34 5.96
CA PHE A 62 7.26 -17.04 7.20
C PHE A 62 7.16 -18.57 7.00
N PHE A 63 6.42 -19.03 5.99
CA PHE A 63 6.30 -20.47 5.71
C PHE A 63 7.61 -21.09 5.22
N ILE A 64 8.37 -20.41 4.36
CA ILE A 64 9.68 -20.86 3.87
C ILE A 64 10.69 -20.93 5.03
N ALA A 65 10.69 -19.95 5.93
CA ALA A 65 11.53 -19.97 7.12
C ALA A 65 11.24 -21.17 8.02
N LYS A 66 9.96 -21.53 8.16
CA LYS A 66 9.54 -22.71 8.92
C LYS A 66 9.95 -24.01 8.23
N LEU A 67 9.84 -24.08 6.90
CA LEU A 67 10.19 -25.28 6.13
C LEU A 67 11.71 -25.55 6.09
N THR A 68 12.51 -24.50 6.09
CA THR A 68 13.98 -24.59 6.01
C THR A 68 14.68 -24.45 7.37
N GLU A 69 13.91 -24.32 8.45
CA GLU A 69 14.38 -24.05 9.82
C GLU A 69 15.33 -22.83 9.92
N ASN A 70 15.23 -21.90 8.97
CA ASN A 70 16.08 -20.72 8.90
C ASN A 70 15.27 -19.44 9.19
N PRO A 71 15.33 -18.89 10.42
CA PRO A 71 14.55 -17.71 10.79
C PRO A 71 14.97 -16.44 10.02
N ASN A 72 16.19 -16.38 9.47
CA ASN A 72 16.69 -15.20 8.75
C ASN A 72 15.88 -14.88 7.50
N ILE A 73 15.24 -15.90 6.90
CA ILE A 73 14.39 -15.75 5.72
C ILE A 73 13.23 -14.78 6.01
N GLN A 74 12.70 -14.76 7.23
CA GLN A 74 11.62 -13.82 7.57
C GLN A 74 12.11 -12.38 7.50
N TYR A 75 13.33 -12.09 8.01
CA TYR A 75 13.92 -10.75 7.95
C TYR A 75 14.20 -10.31 6.52
N TYR A 76 14.72 -11.19 5.67
CA TYR A 76 14.91 -10.89 4.25
C TYR A 76 13.59 -10.65 3.52
N ALA A 77 12.58 -11.49 3.74
CA ALA A 77 11.26 -11.32 3.12
C ALA A 77 10.62 -9.99 3.51
N PHE A 78 10.73 -9.59 4.77
CA PHE A 78 10.27 -8.28 5.21
C PHE A 78 11.06 -7.14 4.57
N GLY A 79 12.40 -7.20 4.60
CA GLY A 79 13.24 -6.19 3.96
C GLY A 79 12.89 -5.99 2.48
N ILE A 80 12.78 -7.09 1.73
CA ILE A 80 12.36 -7.10 0.32
C ILE A 80 10.96 -6.50 0.16
N SER A 81 10.00 -6.89 0.99
CA SER A 81 8.64 -6.36 0.93
C SER A 81 8.59 -4.85 1.12
N MET A 82 9.41 -4.31 2.03
CA MET A 82 9.47 -2.87 2.31
C MET A 82 10.17 -2.11 1.18
N ILE A 83 11.31 -2.63 0.70
CA ILE A 83 12.09 -2.05 -0.40
C ILE A 83 11.28 -1.97 -1.69
N ILE A 84 10.39 -2.92 -1.96
CA ILE A 84 9.54 -2.91 -3.16
C ILE A 84 8.24 -2.15 -2.90
N GLY A 85 7.58 -2.44 -1.78
CA GLY A 85 6.23 -1.97 -1.50
C GLY A 85 6.14 -0.47 -1.22
N ILE A 86 7.08 0.11 -0.47
CA ILE A 86 7.06 1.55 -0.18
C ILE A 86 7.30 2.38 -1.45
N PRO A 87 8.35 2.15 -2.26
CA PRO A 87 8.54 2.90 -3.49
C PRO A 87 7.37 2.74 -4.45
N TYR A 88 6.83 1.52 -4.61
CA TYR A 88 5.64 1.30 -5.43
C TYR A 88 4.45 2.13 -4.95
N LEU A 89 4.16 2.13 -3.65
CA LEU A 89 3.11 2.95 -3.05
C LEU A 89 3.30 4.43 -3.38
N LEU A 90 4.48 4.98 -3.10
CA LEU A 90 4.78 6.39 -3.26
C LEU A 90 4.69 6.84 -4.73
N ILE A 91 5.25 6.05 -5.64
CA ILE A 91 5.25 6.39 -7.08
C ILE A 91 3.84 6.31 -7.64
N GLN A 92 3.12 5.23 -7.35
CA GLN A 92 1.81 4.99 -7.95
C GLN A 92 0.74 5.89 -7.34
N SER A 93 0.74 6.13 -6.02
CA SER A 93 -0.25 7.00 -5.38
C SER A 93 -0.12 8.45 -5.81
N ASN A 94 1.10 8.91 -6.11
CA ASN A 94 1.38 10.28 -6.55
C ASN A 94 1.37 10.45 -8.07
N SER A 95 1.13 9.38 -8.83
CA SER A 95 1.07 9.44 -10.29
C SER A 95 -0.04 10.38 -10.78
N LYS A 96 0.26 11.13 -11.86
CA LYS A 96 -0.71 12.02 -12.52
C LYS A 96 -1.98 11.29 -12.97
N LYS A 97 -1.94 9.96 -13.15
CA LYS A 97 -3.08 9.09 -13.43
C LYS A 97 -4.25 9.26 -12.45
N HIS A 98 -3.99 9.73 -11.23
CA HIS A 98 -5.02 9.93 -10.22
C HIS A 98 -5.56 11.36 -10.16
N LYS A 99 -5.12 12.28 -11.03
CA LYS A 99 -5.70 13.63 -11.15
C LYS A 99 -6.85 13.61 -12.16
N LYS A 100 -8.00 14.16 -11.80
CA LYS A 100 -9.22 14.19 -12.62
C LYS A 100 -9.23 15.28 -13.70
N ASN A 101 -8.51 16.39 -13.50
CA ASN A 101 -8.66 17.60 -14.33
C ASN A 101 -7.68 17.71 -15.51
N GLN A 102 -7.07 16.63 -15.99
CA GLN A 102 -6.20 16.72 -17.17
C GLN A 102 -6.99 16.88 -18.49
N ASP A 103 -8.26 16.45 -18.57
CA ASP A 103 -9.06 16.55 -19.81
C ASP A 103 -9.59 17.97 -20.13
N LYS A 104 -9.20 19.00 -19.36
CA LYS A 104 -9.68 20.40 -19.52
C LYS A 104 -8.58 21.43 -19.77
N MET A 105 -7.33 21.01 -19.95
CA MET A 105 -6.20 21.91 -20.16
C MET A 105 -5.42 21.62 -21.47
N ASP A 106 -6.07 20.95 -22.43
CA ASP A 106 -5.65 20.88 -23.83
C ASP A 106 -6.50 21.81 -24.68
#